data_AF-A0A355RMN4-F1
#
_entry.id   AF-A0A355RMN4-F1
#
_cell.length_a   1.000
_cell.length_b   1.000
_cell.length_c   1.000
_cell.angle_alpha   90.00
_cell.angle_beta   90.00
_cell.angle_gamma   90.00
#
_symmetry.space_group_name_H-M   'P 1'
#
loop_
_entity.id
_entity.type
_entity.pdbx_description
1 polymer ?
#
loop_
_entity_poly.entity_id
_entity_poly.type
_entity_poly.pdbx_seq_one_letter_code
_entity_poly.pdbx_strand_id
1 'polypeptide(L)'
;MVTLISEEFTNQPYMVLLPLALILGIGKAFSLLMGKLKIPEVVGYLLGGLAVGLFYFIPADHQFILTPYSGNAINSIAKIGVVLILFEAGIETDLLSIKKQGKSSLIITSLGVIFPLVLGFVGALCFRVGAKMDESFYGAMVQSHQNPIYSDIYYGVILTATSVSITVATLKELG
;
A
#
# COMPACT_ATOMS: atom_id res chain seq x y z
N MET A 1 -36.36 2.99 -18.14
CA MET A 1 -35.75 3.87 -19.17
C MET A 1 -34.78 4.88 -18.56
N VAL A 2 -35.07 5.50 -17.40
CA VAL A 2 -34.11 6.35 -16.67
C VAL A 2 -32.92 5.56 -16.09
N THR A 3 -33.13 4.30 -15.69
CA THR A 3 -32.10 3.43 -15.11
C THR A 3 -31.06 2.90 -16.11
N LEU A 4 -31.36 2.91 -17.41
CA LEU A 4 -30.45 2.38 -18.44
C LEU A 4 -29.43 3.43 -18.88
N ILE A 5 -29.77 4.71 -18.74
CA ILE A 5 -28.88 5.83 -19.08
C ILE A 5 -27.82 6.00 -17.98
N SER A 6 -28.14 5.71 -16.72
CA SER A 6 -27.16 5.74 -15.64
C SER A 6 -26.07 4.66 -15.77
N GLU A 7 -26.39 3.46 -16.27
CA GLU A 7 -25.39 2.40 -16.47
C GLU A 7 -24.43 2.71 -17.64
N GLU A 8 -24.94 3.32 -18.72
CA GLU A 8 -24.15 3.67 -19.90
C GLU A 8 -23.15 4.80 -19.62
N PHE A 9 -23.49 5.71 -18.70
CA PHE A 9 -22.59 6.75 -18.20
C PHE A 9 -21.60 6.26 -17.13
N THR A 10 -21.85 5.12 -16.47
CA THR A 10 -21.03 4.62 -15.33
C THR A 10 -19.78 3.83 -15.77
N ASN A 11 -19.68 3.44 -17.04
CA ASN A 11 -18.57 2.62 -17.58
C ASN A 11 -17.76 3.33 -18.66
N GLN A 12 -17.70 4.65 -18.62
CA GLN A 12 -17.00 5.43 -19.63
C GLN A 12 -15.53 5.69 -19.22
N PRO A 13 -14.56 5.59 -20.16
CA PRO A 13 -13.13 5.74 -19.84
C PRO A 13 -12.77 7.06 -19.16
N TYR A 14 -13.49 8.15 -19.49
CA TYR A 14 -13.20 9.48 -18.95
C TYR A 14 -13.49 9.62 -17.45
N MET A 15 -14.28 8.72 -16.84
CA MET A 15 -14.59 8.76 -15.41
C MET A 15 -13.36 8.53 -14.53
N VAL A 16 -12.30 7.92 -15.06
CA VAL A 16 -11.03 7.72 -14.34
C VAL A 16 -10.28 9.04 -14.14
N LEU A 17 -10.53 10.03 -14.99
CA LEU A 17 -9.75 11.27 -15.03
C LEU A 17 -9.91 12.11 -13.75
N LEU A 18 -11.13 12.20 -13.22
CA LEU A 18 -11.42 12.97 -12.01
C LEU A 18 -10.77 12.36 -10.75
N PRO A 19 -10.94 11.06 -10.45
CA PRO A 19 -10.23 10.40 -9.35
C PRO A 19 -8.72 10.49 -9.48
N LEU A 20 -8.18 10.31 -10.69
CA LEU A 20 -6.75 10.42 -10.94
C LEU A 20 -6.26 11.84 -10.66
N ALA A 21 -6.98 12.86 -11.12
CA ALA A 21 -6.69 14.26 -10.82
C ALA A 21 -6.76 14.55 -9.31
N LEU A 22 -7.71 13.97 -8.59
CA LEU A 22 -7.81 14.07 -7.13
C LEU A 22 -6.63 13.40 -6.41
N ILE A 23 -6.25 12.18 -6.80
CA ILE A 23 -5.10 11.46 -6.23
C ILE A 23 -3.82 12.27 -6.42
N LEU A 24 -3.57 12.75 -7.65
CA LEU A 24 -2.38 13.54 -7.96
C LEU A 24 -2.42 14.92 -7.28
N GLY A 25 -3.55 15.61 -7.34
CA GLY A 25 -3.72 16.96 -6.79
C GLY A 25 -3.64 17.00 -5.26
N ILE A 26 -4.44 16.17 -4.57
CA ILE A 26 -4.43 16.09 -3.11
C ILE A 26 -3.09 15.53 -2.63
N GLY A 27 -2.58 14.46 -3.26
CA GLY A 27 -1.28 13.90 -2.93
C GLY A 27 -0.18 14.95 -2.99
N LYS A 28 -0.12 15.75 -4.07
CA LYS A 28 0.85 16.84 -4.21
C LYS A 28 0.64 17.96 -3.19
N ALA A 29 -0.60 18.36 -2.95
CA ALA A 29 -0.91 19.40 -1.96
C ALA A 29 -0.44 19.00 -0.56
N PHE A 30 -0.69 17.74 -0.16
CA PHE A 30 -0.26 17.22 1.13
C PHE A 30 1.26 17.00 1.21
N SER A 31 1.91 16.51 0.14
CA SER A 31 3.38 16.40 0.09
C SER A 31 4.03 17.78 0.28
N LEU A 32 3.53 18.82 -0.39
CA LEU A 32 4.04 20.19 -0.24
C LEU A 32 3.81 20.76 1.16
N LEU A 33 2.66 20.45 1.78
CA LEU A 33 2.38 20.85 3.15
C LEU A 33 3.34 20.18 4.14
N MET A 34 3.58 18.87 3.98
CA MET A 34 4.52 18.12 4.84
C MET A 34 5.96 18.58 4.65
N GLY A 35 6.38 18.88 3.41
CA GLY A 35 7.68 19.47 3.13
C GLY A 35 7.90 20.81 3.83
N LYS A 36 6.87 21.67 3.89
CA LYS A 36 6.93 22.93 4.68
C LYS A 36 7.06 22.69 6.19
N LEU A 37 6.53 21.57 6.69
CA LEU A 37 6.59 21.18 8.10
C LEU A 37 7.86 20.38 8.44
N LYS A 38 8.79 20.19 7.49
CA LYS A 38 9.99 19.34 7.63
C LYS A 38 9.65 17.88 7.99
N ILE A 39 8.54 17.39 7.47
CA ILE A 39 8.14 15.98 7.54
C ILE A 39 8.35 15.38 6.15
N PRO A 40 8.78 14.10 6.02
CA PRO A 40 9.02 13.51 4.72
C PRO A 40 7.79 13.56 3.82
N GLU A 41 7.99 13.88 2.54
CA GLU A 41 6.90 14.09 1.57
C GLU A 41 6.05 12.83 1.37
N VAL A 42 6.66 11.65 1.54
CA VAL A 42 5.99 10.34 1.44
C VAL A 42 4.83 10.23 2.43
N VAL A 43 4.94 10.82 3.61
CA VAL A 43 3.84 10.89 4.59
C VAL A 43 2.67 11.70 4.02
N GLY A 44 2.96 12.78 3.28
CA GLY A 44 1.95 13.58 2.60
C GLY A 44 1.19 12.79 1.52
N TYR A 45 1.88 11.98 0.73
CA TYR A 45 1.23 11.10 -0.25
C TYR A 45 0.32 10.06 0.41
N LEU A 46 0.74 9.48 1.54
CA LEU A 46 -0.09 8.54 2.32
C LEU A 46 -1.36 9.21 2.86
N LEU A 47 -1.23 10.40 3.46
CA LEU A 47 -2.36 11.16 3.97
C LEU A 47 -3.30 11.62 2.85
N GLY A 48 -2.75 12.01 1.70
CA GLY A 48 -3.53 12.37 0.52
C GLY A 48 -4.33 11.18 -0.03
N GLY A 49 -3.72 9.99 -0.09
CA GLY A 49 -4.41 8.75 -0.45
C GLY A 49 -5.51 8.39 0.54
N LEU A 50 -5.26 8.53 1.85
CA LEU A 50 -6.28 8.34 2.88
C LEU A 50 -7.45 9.31 2.71
N ALA A 51 -7.17 10.60 2.48
CA ALA A 51 -8.19 11.63 2.28
C ALA A 51 -9.07 11.34 1.05
N VAL A 52 -8.47 10.91 -0.07
CA VAL A 52 -9.23 10.48 -1.25
C VAL A 52 -10.02 9.20 -0.95
N GLY A 53 -9.45 8.27 -0.20
CA GLY A 53 -10.13 7.03 0.22
C GLY A 53 -11.41 7.28 1.03
N LEU A 54 -11.50 8.39 1.77
CA LEU A 54 -12.71 8.76 2.51
C LEU A 54 -13.93 9.00 1.60
N PHE A 55 -13.72 9.32 0.31
CA PHE A 55 -14.83 9.45 -0.65
C PHE A 55 -15.59 8.12 -0.86
N TYR A 56 -15.02 6.97 -0.49
CA TYR A 56 -15.71 5.69 -0.54
C TYR A 56 -16.85 5.56 0.48
N PHE A 57 -16.85 6.37 1.54
CA PHE A 57 -17.93 6.38 2.54
C PHE A 57 -19.15 7.20 2.11
N ILE A 58 -19.12 7.84 0.93
CA ILE A 58 -20.27 8.55 0.38
C ILE A 58 -21.33 7.52 -0.04
N PRO A 59 -22.63 7.76 0.23
CA PRO A 59 -23.70 6.87 -0.22
C PRO A 59 -23.61 6.60 -1.73
N ALA A 60 -23.79 5.34 -2.12
CA ALA A 60 -23.64 4.86 -3.50
C ALA A 60 -24.46 5.68 -4.51
N ASP A 61 -25.60 6.22 -4.08
CA ASP A 61 -26.51 7.03 -4.88
C ASP A 61 -25.90 8.35 -5.37
N HIS A 62 -24.80 8.83 -4.76
CA HIS A 62 -24.13 10.10 -5.09
C HIS A 62 -22.62 9.92 -5.39
N GLN A 63 -22.15 8.67 -5.49
CA GLN A 63 -20.72 8.39 -5.68
C GLN A 63 -20.32 8.40 -7.15
N PHE A 64 -20.02 9.60 -7.67
CA PHE A 64 -19.52 9.78 -9.04
C PHE A 64 -17.98 9.77 -9.13
N ILE A 65 -17.29 9.82 -8.00
CA ILE A 65 -15.83 9.93 -7.93
C ILE A 65 -15.21 8.53 -7.96
N LEU A 66 -15.36 7.73 -6.90
CA LEU A 66 -14.77 6.39 -6.81
C LEU A 66 -15.78 5.30 -7.21
N THR A 67 -16.17 5.28 -8.48
CA THR A 67 -17.03 4.21 -9.02
C THR A 67 -16.28 2.86 -9.07
N PRO A 68 -16.97 1.71 -9.08
CA PRO A 68 -16.33 0.41 -9.25
C PRO A 68 -15.45 0.31 -10.51
N TYR A 69 -15.90 0.92 -11.62
CA TYR A 69 -15.14 0.97 -12.86
C TYR A 69 -13.84 1.77 -12.71
N SER A 70 -13.92 3.00 -12.18
CA SER A 70 -12.75 3.86 -12.01
C SER A 70 -11.76 3.29 -10.98
N GLY A 71 -12.25 2.71 -9.88
CA GLY A 71 -11.43 2.02 -8.89
C GLY A 71 -10.63 0.85 -9.49
N ASN A 72 -11.27 0.02 -10.32
CA ASN A 72 -10.60 -1.09 -11.00
C ASN A 72 -9.55 -0.61 -12.02
N ALA A 73 -9.86 0.46 -12.77
CA ALA A 73 -8.91 1.07 -13.70
C ALA A 73 -7.68 1.63 -12.97
N ILE A 74 -7.90 2.40 -11.88
CA ILE A 74 -6.82 2.95 -11.04
C ILE A 74 -6.00 1.82 -10.41
N ASN A 75 -6.63 0.75 -9.93
CA ASN A 75 -5.92 -0.41 -9.38
C ASN A 75 -5.00 -1.07 -10.43
N SER A 76 -5.46 -1.16 -11.68
CA SER A 76 -4.67 -1.71 -12.78
C SER A 76 -3.47 -0.81 -13.11
N ILE A 77 -3.68 0.51 -13.17
CA ILE A 77 -2.61 1.49 -13.38
C ILE A 77 -1.61 1.45 -12.22
N ALA A 78 -2.09 1.35 -10.97
CA ALA A 78 -1.25 1.28 -9.78
C ALA A 78 -0.34 0.04 -9.79
N LYS A 79 -0.86 -1.12 -10.19
CA LYS A 79 -0.04 -2.34 -10.36
C LYS A 79 1.09 -2.14 -11.36
N ILE A 80 0.80 -1.49 -12.50
CA ILE A 80 1.83 -1.15 -13.49
C ILE A 80 2.85 -0.18 -12.86
N GLY A 81 2.40 0.87 -12.17
CA GLY A 81 3.28 1.83 -11.49
C GLY A 81 4.21 1.16 -10.48
N VAL A 82 3.71 0.23 -9.67
CA VAL A 82 4.53 -0.54 -8.71
C VAL A 82 5.58 -1.38 -9.43
N VAL A 83 5.23 -2.05 -10.53
CA VAL A 83 6.19 -2.83 -11.33
C VAL A 83 7.27 -1.92 -11.91
N LEU A 84 6.91 -0.73 -12.40
CA LEU A 84 7.87 0.24 -12.94
C LEU A 84 8.85 0.74 -11.86
N ILE A 85 8.37 1.05 -10.66
CA ILE A 85 9.22 1.48 -9.53
C ILE A 85 10.16 0.35 -9.09
N LEU A 86 9.66 -0.89 -9.01
CA LEU A 86 10.51 -2.05 -8.67
C LEU A 86 11.55 -2.33 -9.75
N PHE A 87 11.21 -2.10 -11.02
CA PHE A 87 12.13 -2.24 -12.14
C PHE A 87 13.22 -1.16 -12.13
N GLU A 88 12.85 0.10 -11.91
CA GLU A 88 13.78 1.22 -11.73
C GLU A 88 14.78 0.94 -10.60
N ALA A 89 14.29 0.55 -9.42
CA ALA A 89 15.15 0.18 -8.29
C ALA A 89 16.11 -0.98 -8.64
N GLY A 90 15.66 -1.94 -9.46
CA GLY A 90 16.50 -3.03 -9.96
C GLY A 90 17.63 -2.56 -10.88
N ILE A 91 17.36 -1.56 -11.74
CA ILE A 91 18.37 -0.96 -12.63
C ILE A 91 19.36 -0.07 -11.87
N GLU A 92 18.88 0.69 -10.87
CA GLU A 92 19.73 1.56 -10.04
C GLU A 92 20.69 0.76 -9.14
N THR A 93 20.39 -0.51 -8.89
CA THR A 93 21.18 -1.34 -7.96
C THR A 93 22.50 -1.79 -8.57
N ASP A 94 23.62 -1.35 -7.99
CA ASP A 94 24.97 -1.79 -8.39
C ASP A 94 25.31 -3.19 -7.85
N LEU A 95 25.27 -4.18 -8.77
CA LEU A 95 25.62 -5.57 -8.49
C LEU A 95 27.09 -5.77 -8.09
N LEU A 96 28.01 -4.91 -8.56
CA LEU A 96 29.44 -5.01 -8.23
C LEU A 96 29.68 -4.64 -6.76
N SER A 97 28.99 -3.59 -6.29
CA SER A 97 29.00 -3.17 -4.88
C SER A 97 28.46 -4.25 -3.94
N ILE A 98 27.42 -4.99 -4.37
CA ILE A 98 26.87 -6.14 -3.61
C ILE A 98 27.90 -7.27 -3.54
N LYS A 99 28.56 -7.61 -4.65
CA LYS A 99 29.55 -8.70 -4.72
C LYS A 99 30.76 -8.44 -3.82
N LYS A 100 31.22 -7.18 -3.72
CA LYS A 100 32.39 -6.78 -2.91
C LYS A 100 32.14 -6.89 -1.40
N GLN A 101 30.90 -6.66 -0.94
CA GLN A 101 30.50 -6.67 0.47
C GLN A 101 29.83 -8.00 0.89
N GLY A 102 29.83 -8.99 0.00
CA GLY A 102 28.86 -10.08 -0.03
C GLY A 102 28.64 -10.83 1.27
N LYS A 103 29.69 -11.22 2.00
CA LYS A 103 29.51 -12.04 3.22
C LYS A 103 28.87 -11.28 4.37
N SER A 104 29.31 -10.03 4.63
CA SER A 104 28.75 -9.23 5.71
C SER A 104 27.35 -8.72 5.37
N SER A 105 27.15 -8.29 4.13
CA SER A 105 25.86 -7.78 3.66
C SER A 105 24.79 -8.88 3.66
N LEU A 106 25.12 -10.11 3.27
CA LEU A 106 24.18 -11.24 3.30
C LEU A 106 23.68 -11.56 4.70
N ILE A 107 24.56 -11.60 5.71
CA ILE A 107 24.16 -11.90 7.08
C ILE A 107 23.22 -10.81 7.62
N ILE A 108 23.61 -9.55 7.43
CA ILE A 108 22.82 -8.40 7.91
C ILE A 108 21.46 -8.34 7.21
N THR A 109 21.42 -8.55 5.89
CA THR A 109 20.17 -8.54 5.11
C THR A 109 19.28 -9.73 5.49
N SER A 110 19.85 -10.92 5.66
CA SER A 110 19.09 -12.12 6.07
C SER A 110 18.49 -11.93 7.45
N LEU A 111 19.25 -11.39 8.41
CA LEU A 111 18.72 -11.06 9.74
C LEU A 111 17.66 -9.96 9.66
N GLY A 112 17.87 -8.94 8.83
CA GLY A 112 16.91 -7.86 8.58
C GLY A 112 15.60 -8.32 7.94
N VAL A 113 15.59 -9.48 7.28
CA VAL A 113 14.38 -10.11 6.71
C VAL A 113 13.75 -11.08 7.70
N ILE A 114 14.54 -12.00 8.26
CA ILE A 114 14.06 -13.06 9.16
C ILE A 114 13.47 -12.45 10.44
N PHE A 115 14.08 -11.40 10.99
CA PHE A 115 13.66 -10.84 12.27
C PHE A 115 12.29 -10.14 12.19
N PRO A 116 12.02 -9.21 11.25
CA PRO A 116 10.67 -8.67 11.07
C PRO A 116 9.63 -9.73 10.68
N LEU A 117 10.03 -10.74 9.89
CA LEU A 117 9.14 -11.84 9.52
C LEU A 117 8.66 -12.64 10.74
N VAL A 118 9.61 -13.08 11.57
CA VAL A 118 9.31 -13.85 12.78
C VAL A 118 8.57 -12.99 13.80
N LEU A 119 9.01 -11.74 14.03
CA LEU A 119 8.32 -10.85 14.96
C LEU A 119 6.91 -10.50 14.50
N GLY A 120 6.69 -10.27 13.21
CA GLY A 120 5.37 -10.01 12.65
C GLY A 120 4.44 -11.22 12.79
N PHE A 121 4.94 -12.41 12.49
CA PHE A 121 4.22 -13.67 12.67
C PHE A 121 3.87 -13.94 14.15
N VAL A 122 4.87 -13.84 15.04
CA VAL A 122 4.68 -14.07 16.48
C VAL A 122 3.76 -13.00 17.08
N GLY A 123 3.90 -11.75 16.65
CA GLY A 123 3.01 -10.66 17.05
C GLY A 123 1.57 -10.97 16.69
N ALA A 124 1.30 -11.32 15.43
CA ALA A 124 -0.04 -11.71 14.97
C ALA A 124 -0.58 -12.93 15.73
N LEU A 125 0.25 -13.94 15.96
CA LEU A 125 -0.08 -15.13 16.75
C LEU A 125 -0.44 -14.76 18.21
N CYS A 126 0.33 -13.88 18.85
CA CYS A 126 0.09 -13.41 20.20
C CYS A 126 -1.21 -12.59 20.29
N PHE A 127 -1.52 -11.74 19.31
CA PHE A 127 -2.79 -11.03 19.26
C PHE A 127 -3.98 -11.98 19.05
N ARG A 128 -3.81 -13.01 18.22
CA ARG A 128 -4.85 -14.03 18.00
C ARG A 128 -5.12 -14.88 19.24
N VAL A 129 -4.06 -15.42 19.85
CA VAL A 129 -4.19 -16.39 20.97
C VAL A 129 -4.32 -15.68 22.33
N GLY A 130 -3.55 -14.62 22.55
CA GLY A 130 -3.40 -13.96 23.86
C GLY A 130 -4.34 -12.78 24.09
N ALA A 131 -4.64 -11.98 23.06
CA ALA A 131 -5.48 -10.79 23.23
C ALA A 131 -6.99 -11.07 23.05
N LYS A 132 -7.39 -12.33 22.79
CA LYS A 132 -8.77 -12.74 22.47
C LYS A 132 -9.43 -11.79 21.46
N MET A 133 -8.66 -11.38 20.45
CA MET A 133 -9.16 -10.54 19.37
C MET A 133 -10.33 -11.25 18.70
N ASP A 134 -11.40 -10.48 18.51
CA ASP A 134 -12.78 -10.90 18.26
C ASP A 134 -12.93 -12.17 17.40
N GLU A 135 -13.71 -13.15 17.88
CA GLU A 135 -13.99 -14.40 17.15
C GLU A 135 -14.67 -14.14 15.80
N SER A 136 -15.16 -12.93 15.55
CA SER A 136 -15.74 -12.52 14.27
C SER A 136 -14.74 -12.55 13.10
N PHE A 137 -13.50 -12.08 13.29
CA PHE A 137 -12.50 -11.98 12.22
C PHE A 137 -11.91 -13.34 11.84
N TYR A 138 -11.50 -14.13 12.85
CA TYR A 138 -10.93 -15.46 12.62
C TYR A 138 -12.00 -16.56 12.51
N GLY A 139 -13.16 -16.41 13.14
CA GLY A 139 -14.28 -17.35 13.04
C GLY A 139 -14.85 -17.41 11.63
N ALA A 140 -14.90 -16.28 10.91
CA ALA A 140 -15.25 -16.26 9.48
C ALA A 140 -14.26 -17.07 8.60
N MET A 141 -12.96 -17.08 8.96
CA MET A 141 -11.95 -17.88 8.25
C MET A 141 -12.08 -19.38 8.56
N VAL A 142 -12.31 -19.72 9.83
CA VAL A 142 -12.53 -21.12 10.26
C VAL A 142 -13.80 -21.69 9.61
N GLN A 143 -14.87 -20.89 9.52
CA GLN A 143 -16.11 -21.27 8.82
C GLN A 143 -15.88 -21.49 7.31
N SER A 144 -14.91 -20.79 6.72
CA SER A 144 -14.48 -20.93 5.33
C SER A 144 -13.41 -22.02 5.11
N HIS A 145 -13.17 -22.91 6.08
CA HIS A 145 -12.14 -23.97 6.03
C HIS A 145 -10.70 -23.44 5.82
N GLN A 146 -10.43 -22.18 6.12
CA GLN A 146 -9.09 -21.60 6.01
C GLN A 146 -8.37 -21.62 7.35
N ASN A 147 -7.09 -22.02 7.32
CA ASN A 147 -6.28 -22.05 8.51
C ASN A 147 -5.91 -20.60 8.93
N PRO A 148 -6.24 -20.16 10.15
CA PRO A 148 -5.95 -18.80 10.63
C PRO A 148 -4.44 -18.45 10.60
N ILE A 149 -3.56 -19.45 10.60
CA ILE A 149 -2.10 -19.29 10.47
C ILE A 149 -1.72 -18.55 9.18
N TYR A 150 -2.51 -18.65 8.10
CA TYR A 150 -2.20 -17.92 6.86
C TYR A 150 -2.25 -16.40 7.05
N SER A 151 -3.14 -15.91 7.90
CA SER A 151 -3.20 -14.48 8.26
C SER A 151 -1.99 -14.09 9.09
N ASP A 152 -1.60 -14.91 10.06
CA ASP A 152 -0.43 -14.67 10.91
C ASP A 152 0.86 -14.58 10.05
N ILE A 153 1.02 -15.50 9.09
CA ILE A 153 2.14 -15.49 8.14
C ILE A 153 2.06 -14.27 7.23
N TYR A 154 0.88 -13.91 6.73
CA TYR A 154 0.68 -12.72 5.90
C TYR A 154 1.18 -11.45 6.60
N TYR A 155 0.85 -11.25 7.87
CA TYR A 155 1.37 -10.14 8.67
C TYR A 155 2.89 -10.17 8.82
N GLY A 156 3.48 -11.35 9.01
CA GLY A 156 4.93 -11.53 8.97
C GLY A 156 5.56 -11.09 7.64
N VAL A 157 4.99 -11.51 6.51
CA VAL A 157 5.51 -11.16 5.18
C VAL A 157 5.40 -9.66 4.88
N ILE A 158 4.25 -9.03 5.14
CA ILE A 158 4.10 -7.59 4.83
C ILE A 158 5.02 -6.70 5.66
N LEU A 159 5.31 -7.08 6.91
CA LEU A 159 6.24 -6.34 7.78
C LEU A 159 7.70 -6.53 7.40
N THR A 160 8.01 -7.54 6.59
CA THR A 160 9.35 -7.83 6.09
C THR A 160 9.73 -6.96 4.89
N ALA A 161 8.75 -6.47 4.14
CA ALA A 161 8.99 -5.68 2.94
C ALA A 161 9.55 -4.28 3.30
N THR A 162 10.85 -4.07 3.10
CA THR A 162 11.53 -2.79 3.35
C THR A 162 11.79 -2.01 2.05
N SER A 163 11.54 -0.70 2.04
CA SER A 163 11.88 0.18 0.91
C SER A 163 13.08 1.08 1.24
N VAL A 164 14.24 0.74 0.66
CA VAL A 164 15.49 1.52 0.81
C VAL A 164 15.36 2.88 0.12
N SER A 165 14.79 2.93 -1.10
CA SER A 165 14.66 4.16 -1.88
C SER A 165 13.81 5.21 -1.17
N ILE A 166 12.72 4.78 -0.51
CA ILE A 166 11.90 5.68 0.31
C ILE A 166 12.69 6.17 1.52
N THR A 167 13.37 5.28 2.23
CA THR A 167 14.18 5.66 3.41
C THR A 167 15.25 6.69 3.03
N VAL A 168 15.98 6.46 1.94
CA VAL A 168 17.02 7.38 1.45
C VAL A 168 16.42 8.72 1.02
N ALA A 169 15.29 8.72 0.32
CA ALA A 169 14.58 9.95 -0.04
C ALA A 169 14.17 10.74 1.22
N THR A 170 13.55 10.07 2.20
CA THR A 170 13.14 10.71 3.44
C THR A 170 14.31 11.26 4.26
N LEU A 171 15.46 10.59 4.26
CA LEU A 171 16.67 11.10 4.93
C LEU A 171 17.21 12.35 4.24
N LYS A 172 17.27 12.35 2.89
CA LYS A 172 17.68 13.54 2.11
C LYS A 172 16.75 14.74 2.31
N GLU A 173 15.47 14.50 2.55
CA GLU A 173 14.47 15.54 2.81
C GLU A 173 14.59 16.16 4.22
N LEU A 174 15.13 15.41 5.19
CA LEU A 174 15.24 15.84 6.59
C LEU A 174 16.54 16.58 6.92
N GLY A 175 17.57 16.49 6.06
CA GLY A 175 18.86 17.17 6.21
C GLY A 175 20.05 16.30 5.90
#